data_AF-A0A497FS12-F1
#
_entry.id   AF-A0A497FS12-F1
#
_cell.length_a   1.000
_cell.length_b   1.000
_cell.length_c   1.000
_cell.angle_alpha   90.00
_cell.angle_beta   90.00
_cell.angle_gamma   90.00
#
_symmetry.space_group_name_H-M   'P 1'
#
loop_
_entity.id
_entity.type
_entity.pdbx_description
1 polymer ?
#
loop_
_entity_poly.entity_id
_entity_poly.type
_entity_poly.pdbx_seq_one_letter_code
_entity_poly.pdbx_strand_id
1 'polypeptide(L)'
;MSGVDDRIRKLEEEMEELKKSIPNALEELRKTVESLKNTTMEMRETISELENPFNLLRIVSSEEDLGRLVEARRRLISGGEPRATGRAEVKKTEDVKPRVLEEAKPTLRGELKPREKEVAEKGVLKKPLEERAVEKPVSVPQPPLTPRVKGFEAGVSMIKWVWTLLDAGFDHEDVIDVSKFCEFMGFLPPKSSEYVSYLVNTMMKARAGGLTLDEFLLIIYSAAKAAGIKLEMEELEETAFSLLRRILKKINYKHGEE
;
A
#
# COMPACT_ATOMS: atom_id res chain seq x y z
N MET A 1 45.59 34.47 -37.33
CA MET A 1 45.63 34.84 -35.91
C MET A 1 44.21 35.03 -35.41
N SER A 2 43.51 36.11 -35.79
CA SER A 2 42.06 36.38 -35.52
C SER A 2 41.21 35.21 -34.99
N GLY A 3 40.97 34.17 -35.80
CA GLY A 3 40.11 33.03 -35.41
C GLY A 3 40.57 32.17 -34.21
N VAL A 4 41.71 32.49 -33.59
CA VAL A 4 42.12 32.00 -32.26
C VAL A 4 41.68 32.99 -31.18
N ASP A 5 41.93 34.29 -31.39
CA ASP A 5 41.54 35.38 -30.49
C ASP A 5 40.00 35.43 -30.31
N ASP A 6 39.24 35.24 -31.39
CA ASP A 6 37.77 35.16 -31.38
C ASP A 6 37.25 33.99 -30.52
N ARG A 7 37.97 32.86 -30.52
CA ARG A 7 37.64 31.68 -29.71
C ARG A 7 37.99 31.87 -28.23
N ILE A 8 39.08 32.60 -27.94
CA ILE A 8 39.47 32.95 -26.58
C ILE A 8 38.40 33.86 -25.96
N ARG A 9 37.97 34.92 -26.66
CA ARG A 9 36.90 35.81 -26.16
C ARG A 9 35.60 35.08 -25.87
N LYS A 10 35.17 34.17 -26.76
CA LYS A 10 33.95 33.39 -26.52
C LYS A 10 34.06 32.49 -25.27
N LEU A 11 35.24 31.93 -25.01
CA LEU A 11 35.51 31.16 -23.78
C LEU A 11 35.57 32.07 -22.53
N GLU A 12 36.07 33.30 -22.65
CA GLU A 12 36.05 34.30 -21.57
C GLU A 12 34.62 34.74 -21.23
N GLU A 13 33.77 34.95 -22.25
CA GLU A 13 32.34 35.25 -22.09
C GLU A 13 31.58 34.08 -21.44
N GLU A 14 31.75 32.85 -21.95
CA GLU A 14 31.15 31.63 -21.37
C GLU A 14 31.62 31.38 -19.93
N MET A 15 32.89 31.66 -19.62
CA MET A 15 33.45 31.53 -18.28
C MET A 15 32.88 32.59 -17.31
N GLU A 16 32.70 33.83 -17.77
CA GLU A 16 32.08 34.90 -16.99
C GLU A 16 30.56 34.71 -16.82
N GLU A 17 29.87 34.02 -17.72
CA GLU A 17 28.48 33.61 -17.54
C GLU A 17 28.37 32.45 -16.54
N LEU A 18 29.19 31.40 -16.68
CA LEU A 18 29.25 30.26 -15.76
C LEU A 18 29.60 30.68 -14.33
N LYS A 19 30.54 31.61 -14.18
CA LYS A 19 30.94 32.23 -12.90
C LYS A 19 29.82 33.02 -12.22
N LYS A 20 28.78 33.43 -12.97
CA LYS A 20 27.57 34.10 -12.44
C LYS A 20 26.41 33.12 -12.22
N SER A 21 26.28 32.06 -13.02
CA SER A 21 25.23 31.06 -12.83
C SER A 21 25.48 30.12 -11.65
N ILE A 22 26.74 29.75 -11.37
CA ILE A 22 27.11 28.92 -10.21
C ILE A 22 26.63 29.52 -8.86
N PRO A 23 26.95 30.78 -8.48
CA PRO A 23 26.49 31.33 -7.20
C PRO A 23 24.96 31.50 -7.15
N ASN A 24 24.30 31.80 -8.27
CA ASN A 24 22.84 31.88 -8.32
C ASN A 24 22.19 30.51 -8.06
N ALA A 25 22.69 29.45 -8.71
CA ALA A 25 22.22 28.08 -8.50
C ALA A 25 22.47 27.58 -7.06
N LEU A 26 23.57 28.00 -6.43
CA LEU A 26 23.86 27.70 -5.03
C LEU A 26 22.89 28.42 -4.07
N GLU A 27 22.53 29.67 -4.35
CA GLU A 27 21.57 30.42 -3.52
C GLU A 27 20.13 29.90 -3.71
N GLU A 28 19.75 29.49 -4.92
CA GLU A 28 18.48 28.78 -5.18
C GLU A 28 18.43 27.42 -4.47
N LEU A 29 19.50 26.62 -4.52
CA LEU A 29 19.59 25.34 -3.80
C LEU A 29 19.55 25.56 -2.27
N ARG A 30 20.21 26.60 -1.76
CA ARG A 30 20.15 26.97 -0.35
C ARG A 30 18.72 27.32 0.08
N LYS A 31 18.00 28.06 -0.77
CA LYS A 31 16.60 28.46 -0.54
C LYS A 31 15.64 27.26 -0.57
N THR A 32 15.82 26.29 -1.47
CA THR A 32 14.99 25.08 -1.48
C THR A 32 15.28 24.16 -0.30
N VAL A 33 16.55 24.03 0.13
CA VAL A 33 16.93 23.28 1.34
C VAL A 33 16.33 23.91 2.61
N GLU A 34 16.40 25.23 2.78
CA GLU A 34 15.78 25.91 3.92
C GLU A 34 14.24 25.81 3.90
N SER A 35 13.64 25.85 2.70
CA SER A 35 12.20 25.59 2.54
C SER A 35 11.82 24.15 2.96
N LEU A 36 12.60 23.15 2.54
CA LEU A 36 12.36 21.73 2.89
C LEU A 36 12.57 21.47 4.38
N LYS A 37 13.54 22.14 5.00
CA LYS A 37 13.78 22.11 6.45
C LYS A 37 12.58 22.69 7.21
N ASN A 38 12.00 23.79 6.74
CA ASN A 38 10.81 24.38 7.36
C ASN A 38 9.58 23.47 7.22
N THR A 39 9.29 22.93 6.03
CA THR A 39 8.18 21.97 5.88
C THR A 39 8.40 20.67 6.68
N THR A 40 9.66 20.26 6.90
CA THR A 40 9.98 19.15 7.81
C THR A 40 9.73 19.50 9.29
N MET A 41 9.93 20.76 9.67
CA MET A 41 9.59 21.25 11.02
C MET A 41 8.07 21.34 11.21
N GLU A 42 7.33 21.86 10.22
CA GLU A 42 5.86 21.88 10.18
C GLU A 42 5.26 20.47 10.23
N MET A 43 5.83 19.51 9.48
CA MET A 43 5.44 18.10 9.56
C MET A 43 5.71 17.51 10.95
N ARG A 44 6.82 17.86 11.59
CA ARG A 44 7.12 17.39 12.96
C ARG A 44 6.16 18.01 13.99
N GLU A 45 5.86 19.29 13.86
CA GLU A 45 4.92 20.00 14.74
C GLU A 45 3.51 19.41 14.61
N THR A 46 3.00 19.25 13.39
CA THR A 46 1.70 18.60 13.14
C THR A 46 1.66 17.12 13.55
N ILE A 47 2.77 16.37 13.44
CA ILE A 47 2.86 15.01 14.01
C ILE A 47 2.76 15.04 15.54
N SER A 48 3.45 15.96 16.23
CA SER A 48 3.33 16.09 17.69
C SER A 48 1.98 16.66 18.15
N GLU A 49 1.28 17.44 17.32
CA GLU A 49 -0.13 17.78 17.56
C GLU A 49 -1.04 16.55 17.41
N LEU A 50 -0.76 15.66 16.46
CA LEU A 50 -1.51 14.42 16.20
C LEU A 50 -1.24 13.33 17.25
N GLU A 51 -0.03 13.29 17.81
CA GLU A 51 0.42 12.39 18.88
C GLU A 51 -0.38 12.61 20.18
N ASN A 52 -0.96 13.79 20.37
CA ASN A 52 -1.93 14.05 21.44
C ASN A 52 -3.33 13.50 21.07
N PRO A 53 -3.81 12.42 21.72
CA PRO A 53 -5.09 11.80 21.38
C PRO A 53 -6.30 12.72 21.63
N PHE A 54 -6.18 13.73 22.49
CA PHE A 54 -7.25 14.70 22.72
C PHE A 54 -7.39 15.71 21.57
N ASN A 55 -6.32 15.99 20.82
CA ASN A 55 -6.40 16.79 19.59
C ASN A 55 -7.10 16.01 18.48
N LEU A 56 -6.77 14.73 18.30
CA LEU A 56 -7.49 13.81 17.41
C LEU A 56 -8.98 13.76 17.75
N LEU A 57 -9.34 13.54 19.02
CA LEU A 57 -10.73 13.56 19.47
C LEU A 57 -11.41 14.91 19.22
N ARG A 58 -10.70 16.04 19.34
CA ARG A 58 -11.25 17.36 19.03
C ARG A 58 -11.58 17.50 17.53
N ILE A 59 -10.69 17.07 16.64
CA ILE A 59 -10.88 17.14 15.17
C ILE A 59 -11.97 16.17 14.69
N VAL A 60 -12.07 14.98 15.32
CA VAL A 60 -13.14 13.99 15.01
C VAL A 60 -14.49 14.42 15.61
N SER A 61 -14.50 15.22 16.68
CA SER A 61 -15.72 15.77 17.29
C SER A 61 -16.15 17.12 16.72
N SER A 62 -15.28 17.85 16.02
CA SER A 62 -15.68 19.05 15.27
C SER A 62 -16.29 18.64 13.92
N GLU A 63 -17.62 18.48 13.95
CA GLU A 63 -18.47 18.26 12.77
C GLU A 63 -18.13 19.23 11.61
N GLU A 64 -17.74 20.46 11.94
CA GLU A 64 -17.33 21.48 10.99
C GLU A 64 -16.02 21.15 10.24
N ASP A 65 -15.01 20.59 10.92
CA ASP A 65 -13.74 20.20 10.29
C ASP A 65 -13.85 18.85 9.56
N LEU A 66 -14.67 17.93 10.07
CA LEU A 66 -15.07 16.74 9.31
C LEU A 66 -15.78 17.13 8.02
N GLY A 67 -16.66 18.13 8.07
CA GLY A 67 -17.31 18.73 6.89
C GLY A 67 -16.30 19.29 5.89
N ARG A 68 -15.33 20.08 6.35
CA ARG A 68 -14.24 20.63 5.52
C ARG A 68 -13.38 19.51 4.89
N LEU A 69 -13.06 18.45 5.63
CA LEU A 69 -12.28 17.31 5.13
C LEU A 69 -13.07 16.49 4.09
N VAL A 70 -14.36 16.26 4.32
CA VAL A 70 -15.26 15.61 3.34
C VAL A 70 -15.40 16.46 2.08
N GLU A 71 -15.50 17.79 2.20
CA GLU A 71 -15.58 18.67 1.05
C GLU A 71 -14.26 18.75 0.27
N ALA A 72 -13.11 18.83 0.96
CA ALA A 72 -11.78 18.75 0.34
C ALA A 72 -11.60 17.43 -0.42
N ARG A 73 -11.97 16.30 0.20
CA ARG A 73 -11.97 14.98 -0.44
C ARG A 73 -12.90 14.94 -1.65
N ARG A 74 -14.07 15.57 -1.58
CA ARG A 74 -15.02 15.68 -2.71
C ARG A 74 -14.42 16.49 -3.86
N ARG A 75 -13.80 17.64 -3.57
CA ARG A 75 -13.13 18.51 -4.56
C ARG A 75 -11.98 17.79 -5.28
N LEU A 76 -11.17 17.01 -4.55
CA LEU A 76 -10.11 16.16 -5.10
C LEU A 76 -10.67 15.05 -6.02
N ILE A 77 -11.76 14.39 -5.62
CA ILE A 77 -12.41 13.35 -6.44
C ILE A 77 -13.09 13.95 -7.69
N SER A 78 -13.57 15.20 -7.63
CA SER A 78 -14.24 15.86 -8.75
C SER A 78 -13.31 16.58 -9.74
N GLY A 79 -11.99 16.53 -9.55
CA GLY A 79 -11.01 17.04 -10.53
C GLY A 79 -11.10 18.54 -10.85
N GLY A 80 -11.56 19.36 -9.90
CA GLY A 80 -11.72 20.81 -10.11
C GLY A 80 -10.48 21.61 -9.75
N GLU A 81 -10.00 22.47 -10.67
CA GLU A 81 -8.86 23.36 -10.42
C GLU A 81 -9.12 24.38 -9.30
N PRO A 82 -8.10 24.76 -8.51
CA PRO A 82 -8.25 25.70 -7.41
C PRO A 82 -8.34 27.16 -7.91
N ARG A 83 -9.56 27.67 -8.09
CA ARG A 83 -9.78 29.10 -8.41
C ARG A 83 -9.52 29.98 -7.18
N ALA A 84 -8.47 30.80 -7.23
CA ALA A 84 -7.99 31.58 -6.09
C ALA A 84 -8.85 32.82 -5.75
N THR A 85 -9.44 32.84 -4.54
CA THR A 85 -9.93 33.98 -3.73
C THR A 85 -10.41 33.41 -2.37
N GLY A 86 -10.34 34.05 -1.20
CA GLY A 86 -9.68 35.31 -0.84
C GLY A 86 -10.14 35.84 0.54
N ARG A 87 -9.18 36.02 1.48
CA ARG A 87 -9.20 36.94 2.65
C ARG A 87 -10.55 37.24 3.38
N ALA A 88 -10.81 36.56 4.50
CA ALA A 88 -11.63 37.02 5.63
C ALA A 88 -11.18 36.27 6.91
N GLU A 89 -10.52 36.91 7.88
CA GLU A 89 -11.06 37.64 9.06
C GLU A 89 -11.32 36.77 10.29
N VAL A 90 -10.64 37.11 11.39
CA VAL A 90 -10.83 36.55 12.75
C VAL A 90 -11.99 37.27 13.45
N LYS A 91 -12.85 36.54 14.16
CA LYS A 91 -13.77 37.10 15.18
C LYS A 91 -14.02 36.13 16.33
N LYS A 92 -14.25 36.68 17.52
CA LYS A 92 -14.54 35.98 18.78
C LYS A 92 -16.06 35.94 19.06
N THR A 93 -16.49 34.88 19.75
CA THR A 93 -17.51 34.83 20.84
C THR A 93 -17.30 33.45 21.50
N GLU A 94 -16.99 33.27 22.79
CA GLU A 94 -17.66 33.69 24.04
C GLU A 94 -19.03 33.01 24.31
N ASP A 95 -19.12 32.47 25.53
CA ASP A 95 -20.12 31.65 26.24
C ASP A 95 -21.54 31.36 25.70
N VAL A 96 -22.02 30.14 26.00
CA VAL A 96 -23.14 29.91 26.96
C VAL A 96 -23.27 28.43 27.39
N LYS A 97 -23.69 28.19 28.65
CA LYS A 97 -23.93 26.85 29.26
C LYS A 97 -25.31 26.24 28.90
N PRO A 98 -25.57 24.93 29.17
CA PRO A 98 -26.57 24.14 28.44
C PRO A 98 -27.95 24.05 29.12
N ARG A 99 -28.91 23.39 28.44
CA ARG A 99 -30.18 22.91 28.99
C ARG A 99 -30.33 21.40 28.85
N VAL A 100 -31.16 20.83 29.74
CA VAL A 100 -31.40 19.38 29.93
C VAL A 100 -32.87 19.08 29.69
N LEU A 101 -33.17 18.00 28.96
CA LEU A 101 -34.36 17.10 28.99
C LEU A 101 -34.28 16.21 27.71
N GLU A 102 -34.77 14.97 27.63
CA GLU A 102 -35.36 14.06 28.65
C GLU A 102 -35.12 12.59 28.22
N GLU A 103 -35.34 11.62 29.12
CA GLU A 103 -35.24 10.19 28.82
C GLU A 103 -36.51 9.62 28.16
N ALA A 104 -36.37 8.61 27.29
CA ALA A 104 -37.49 7.77 26.83
C ALA A 104 -37.08 6.29 26.67
N LYS A 105 -37.53 5.43 27.59
CA LYS A 105 -37.39 3.96 27.50
C LYS A 105 -38.51 3.33 26.65
N PRO A 106 -38.22 2.31 25.82
CA PRO A 106 -39.19 1.30 25.44
C PRO A 106 -39.23 0.16 26.48
N THR A 107 -40.42 -0.35 26.80
CA THR A 107 -40.62 -1.49 27.72
C THR A 107 -40.97 -2.77 26.94
N LEU A 108 -40.48 -3.91 27.42
CA LEU A 108 -40.70 -5.24 26.86
C LEU A 108 -42.15 -5.73 27.02
N ARG A 109 -42.63 -6.54 26.05
CA ARG A 109 -42.93 -7.99 26.21
C ARG A 109 -44.11 -8.45 25.33
N GLY A 110 -43.96 -9.62 24.70
CA GLY A 110 -45.03 -10.28 23.92
C GLY A 110 -44.52 -11.55 23.24
N GLU A 111 -44.60 -12.69 23.92
CA GLU A 111 -44.16 -14.00 23.42
C GLU A 111 -45.33 -14.76 22.77
N LEU A 112 -45.11 -15.49 21.66
CA LEU A 112 -45.36 -16.95 21.56
C LEU A 112 -45.12 -17.52 20.14
N LYS A 113 -44.59 -18.75 20.11
CA LYS A 113 -44.37 -19.67 18.98
C LYS A 113 -45.47 -20.76 19.00
N PRO A 114 -45.45 -21.81 18.13
CA PRO A 114 -45.20 -21.88 16.69
C PRO A 114 -46.34 -22.68 15.98
N ARG A 115 -46.16 -23.11 14.72
CA ARG A 115 -46.72 -24.40 14.24
C ARG A 115 -45.95 -24.99 13.05
N GLU A 116 -45.87 -26.32 13.03
CA GLU A 116 -45.13 -27.14 12.05
C GLU A 116 -46.09 -27.92 11.15
N LYS A 117 -45.58 -28.41 10.00
CA LYS A 117 -45.64 -29.81 9.48
C LYS A 117 -44.97 -29.88 8.09
N GLU A 118 -44.03 -30.78 7.78
CA GLU A 118 -44.14 -32.26 7.55
C GLU A 118 -45.01 -32.61 6.31
N VAL A 119 -44.73 -33.60 5.43
CA VAL A 119 -43.64 -34.60 5.20
C VAL A 119 -43.72 -35.05 3.71
N ALA A 120 -42.70 -35.47 2.94
CA ALA A 120 -41.88 -36.71 2.97
C ALA A 120 -40.62 -36.56 2.04
N GLU A 121 -39.57 -37.41 2.02
CA GLU A 121 -39.36 -38.78 1.45
C GLU A 121 -39.67 -38.96 -0.06
N LYS A 122 -38.90 -39.66 -0.93
CA LYS A 122 -37.63 -40.47 -0.92
C LYS A 122 -37.12 -40.56 -2.40
N GLY A 123 -35.92 -41.03 -2.80
CA GLY A 123 -34.72 -41.56 -2.12
C GLY A 123 -33.80 -42.37 -3.10
N VAL A 124 -32.65 -42.87 -2.61
CA VAL A 124 -31.82 -43.99 -3.16
C VAL A 124 -30.94 -43.78 -4.44
N LEU A 125 -29.65 -43.48 -4.20
CA LEU A 125 -28.42 -44.21 -4.64
C LEU A 125 -28.24 -44.70 -6.11
N LYS A 126 -27.23 -44.16 -6.84
CA LYS A 126 -26.06 -44.88 -7.45
C LYS A 126 -25.21 -44.05 -8.45
N LYS A 127 -23.89 -44.29 -8.45
CA LYS A 127 -22.94 -44.16 -9.60
C LYS A 127 -22.78 -45.57 -10.24
N PRO A 128 -22.19 -45.79 -11.44
CA PRO A 128 -21.05 -45.05 -12.00
C PRO A 128 -20.99 -44.89 -13.56
N LEU A 129 -19.78 -44.53 -14.02
CA LEU A 129 -19.16 -44.72 -15.34
C LEU A 129 -19.31 -43.61 -16.40
N GLU A 130 -18.21 -43.42 -17.11
CA GLU A 130 -18.02 -42.51 -18.24
C GLU A 130 -18.31 -43.24 -19.56
N GLU A 131 -18.88 -42.53 -20.54
CA GLU A 131 -18.56 -42.78 -21.95
C GLU A 131 -18.56 -41.46 -22.75
N ARG A 132 -17.96 -41.48 -23.94
CA ARG A 132 -17.52 -40.30 -24.70
C ARG A 132 -18.66 -39.56 -25.41
N ALA A 133 -18.57 -38.23 -25.41
CA ALA A 133 -19.00 -37.40 -26.53
C ALA A 133 -17.94 -36.30 -26.77
N VAL A 134 -17.55 -36.07 -28.03
CA VAL A 134 -16.60 -35.00 -28.42
C VAL A 134 -17.34 -34.03 -29.34
N GLU A 135 -17.65 -32.85 -28.83
CA GLU A 135 -18.16 -31.73 -29.65
C GLU A 135 -17.36 -30.44 -29.40
N LYS A 136 -17.60 -29.45 -30.26
CA LYS A 136 -16.67 -28.34 -30.54
C LYS A 136 -16.75 -27.21 -29.51
N PRO A 137 -15.67 -26.39 -29.36
CA PRO A 137 -15.54 -25.45 -28.26
C PRO A 137 -16.59 -24.32 -28.31
N VAL A 138 -17.45 -24.29 -27.30
CA VAL A 138 -18.27 -23.11 -26.98
C VAL A 138 -17.36 -22.06 -26.33
N SER A 139 -17.33 -20.86 -26.89
CA SER A 139 -16.55 -19.74 -26.35
C SER A 139 -17.16 -19.22 -25.05
N VAL A 140 -16.65 -19.68 -23.91
CA VAL A 140 -17.00 -19.12 -22.59
C VAL A 140 -16.58 -17.64 -22.55
N PRO A 141 -17.49 -16.70 -22.23
CA PRO A 141 -17.12 -15.29 -22.10
C PRO A 141 -16.10 -15.10 -20.98
N GLN A 142 -14.94 -14.50 -21.30
CA GLN A 142 -14.01 -14.08 -20.26
C GLN A 142 -14.65 -12.96 -19.43
N PRO A 143 -14.66 -13.04 -18.08
CA PRO A 143 -15.03 -11.89 -17.25
C PRO A 143 -14.00 -10.77 -17.47
N PRO A 144 -14.40 -9.48 -17.39
CA PRO A 144 -13.56 -8.38 -17.86
C PRO A 144 -12.20 -8.28 -17.19
N LEU A 145 -11.15 -8.13 -17.99
CA LEU A 145 -9.80 -7.79 -17.53
C LEU A 145 -9.77 -6.36 -16.99
N THR A 146 -10.03 -6.21 -15.69
CA THR A 146 -9.71 -4.99 -14.94
C THR A 146 -8.19 -4.75 -14.94
N PRO A 147 -7.71 -3.49 -14.84
CA PRO A 147 -6.33 -3.12 -15.14
C PRO A 147 -5.32 -3.83 -14.20
N ARG A 148 -4.68 -4.87 -14.72
CA ARG A 148 -4.02 -5.93 -13.96
C ARG A 148 -2.59 -5.61 -13.48
N VAL A 149 -2.26 -4.32 -13.34
CA VAL A 149 -0.90 -3.85 -13.02
C VAL A 149 -0.64 -3.93 -11.50
N LYS A 150 -1.49 -3.29 -10.69
CA LYS A 150 -1.38 -3.24 -9.22
C LYS A 150 -1.56 -4.58 -8.49
N GLY A 151 -1.79 -5.67 -9.22
CA GLY A 151 -1.97 -7.01 -8.63
C GLY A 151 -0.65 -7.66 -8.20
N PHE A 152 0.48 -7.31 -8.82
CA PHE A 152 1.75 -7.96 -8.54
C PHE A 152 2.46 -7.37 -7.32
N GLU A 153 2.59 -6.05 -7.22
CA GLU A 153 3.12 -5.33 -6.04
C GLU A 153 2.41 -5.75 -4.74
N ALA A 154 1.08 -5.91 -4.79
CA ALA A 154 0.28 -6.39 -3.66
C ALA A 154 0.63 -7.84 -3.29
N GLY A 155 0.91 -8.70 -4.28
CA GLY A 155 1.41 -10.06 -4.07
C GLY A 155 2.82 -10.09 -3.45
N VAL A 156 3.74 -9.24 -3.93
CA VAL A 156 5.07 -9.06 -3.34
C VAL A 156 4.99 -8.53 -1.91
N SER A 157 4.08 -7.61 -1.64
CA SER A 157 3.84 -7.06 -0.29
C SER A 157 3.28 -8.13 0.64
N MET A 158 2.33 -8.94 0.18
CA MET A 158 1.84 -10.11 0.91
C MET A 158 2.96 -11.13 1.17
N ILE A 159 3.84 -11.36 0.19
CA ILE A 159 5.00 -12.25 0.32
C ILE A 159 5.96 -11.74 1.41
N LYS A 160 6.33 -10.46 1.38
CA LYS A 160 7.18 -9.82 2.39
C LYS A 160 6.51 -9.92 3.78
N TRP A 161 5.21 -9.65 3.90
CA TRP A 161 4.45 -9.70 5.16
C TRP A 161 4.37 -11.11 5.77
N VAL A 162 3.94 -12.12 5.00
CA VAL A 162 3.89 -13.52 5.46
C VAL A 162 5.27 -14.00 5.89
N TRP A 163 6.32 -13.63 5.14
CA TRP A 163 7.69 -13.98 5.52
C TRP A 163 8.10 -13.33 6.86
N THR A 164 7.76 -12.06 7.11
CA THR A 164 8.06 -11.42 8.40
C THR A 164 7.33 -12.04 9.60
N LEU A 165 6.12 -12.57 9.43
CA LEU A 165 5.45 -13.34 10.50
C LEU A 165 6.17 -14.67 10.78
N LEU A 166 6.57 -15.37 9.72
CA LEU A 166 7.32 -16.62 9.81
C LEU A 166 8.74 -16.42 10.40
N ASP A 167 9.37 -15.26 10.17
CA ASP A 167 10.62 -14.85 10.83
C ASP A 167 10.41 -14.39 12.29
N ALA A 168 9.23 -13.88 12.64
CA ALA A 168 8.82 -13.61 14.02
C ALA A 168 8.43 -14.86 14.83
N GLY A 169 8.40 -16.04 14.19
CA GLY A 169 8.17 -17.34 14.84
C GLY A 169 6.72 -17.84 14.85
N PHE A 170 5.82 -17.20 14.09
CA PHE A 170 4.43 -17.65 13.92
C PHE A 170 4.37 -18.97 13.14
N ASP A 171 3.44 -19.86 13.47
CA ASP A 171 3.23 -21.13 12.76
C ASP A 171 2.23 -21.04 11.58
N HIS A 172 1.85 -22.19 11.01
CA HIS A 172 0.92 -22.26 9.89
C HIS A 172 -0.48 -21.73 10.23
N GLU A 173 -1.03 -22.12 11.37
CA GLU A 173 -2.37 -21.73 11.80
C GLU A 173 -2.36 -20.31 12.36
N ASP A 174 -1.30 -19.91 13.09
CA ASP A 174 -1.12 -18.54 13.58
C ASP A 174 -1.20 -17.51 12.44
N VAL A 175 -0.44 -17.72 11.36
CA VAL A 175 -0.44 -16.80 10.20
C VAL A 175 -1.79 -16.82 9.47
N ILE A 176 -2.43 -17.99 9.39
CA ILE A 176 -3.76 -18.11 8.78
C ILE A 176 -4.80 -17.36 9.61
N ASP A 177 -4.82 -17.48 10.94
CA ASP A 177 -5.80 -16.79 11.80
C ASP A 177 -5.55 -15.29 11.88
N VAL A 178 -4.29 -14.84 11.89
CA VAL A 178 -3.96 -13.42 11.70
C VAL A 178 -4.44 -12.93 10.33
N SER A 179 -4.30 -13.71 9.26
CA SER A 179 -4.79 -13.31 7.93
C SER A 179 -6.33 -13.22 7.86
N LYS A 180 -7.05 -14.13 8.51
CA LYS A 180 -8.53 -14.07 8.66
C LYS A 180 -8.96 -12.83 9.44
N PHE A 181 -8.27 -12.51 10.53
CA PHE A 181 -8.53 -11.30 11.32
C PHE A 181 -8.27 -10.02 10.52
N CYS A 182 -7.15 -9.94 9.82
CA CYS A 182 -6.82 -8.79 8.98
C CYS A 182 -7.77 -8.64 7.77
N GLU A 183 -8.29 -9.75 7.22
CA GLU A 183 -9.35 -9.71 6.19
C GLU A 183 -10.69 -9.23 6.78
N PHE A 184 -11.10 -9.73 7.95
CA PHE A 184 -12.32 -9.29 8.65
C PHE A 184 -12.30 -7.80 9.03
N MET A 185 -11.14 -7.29 9.45
CA MET A 185 -10.91 -5.88 9.78
C MET A 185 -10.73 -4.99 8.54
N GLY A 186 -10.67 -5.56 7.33
CA GLY A 186 -10.47 -4.82 6.08
C GLY A 186 -9.04 -4.29 5.84
N PHE A 187 -8.06 -4.77 6.61
CA PHE A 187 -6.63 -4.47 6.39
C PHE A 187 -6.06 -5.23 5.18
N LEU A 188 -6.63 -6.39 4.84
CA LEU A 188 -6.29 -7.16 3.65
C LEU A 188 -7.47 -7.23 2.66
N PRO A 189 -7.23 -7.33 1.34
CA PRO A 189 -8.27 -7.59 0.35
C PRO A 189 -9.10 -8.85 0.66
N PRO A 190 -10.38 -8.92 0.24
CA PRO A 190 -11.19 -10.13 0.41
C PRO A 190 -10.55 -11.34 -0.30
N LYS A 191 -10.67 -12.50 0.34
CA LYS A 191 -9.99 -13.77 0.04
C LYS A 191 -8.48 -13.80 0.25
N SER A 192 -7.87 -12.80 0.89
CA SER A 192 -6.44 -12.84 1.20
C SER A 192 -6.05 -14.03 2.07
N SER A 193 -6.91 -14.44 3.01
CA SER A 193 -6.67 -15.61 3.86
C SER A 193 -6.55 -16.93 3.07
N GLU A 194 -7.33 -17.09 1.99
CA GLU A 194 -7.25 -18.22 1.06
C GLU A 194 -5.88 -18.24 0.35
N TYR A 195 -5.44 -17.11 -0.20
CA TYR A 195 -4.14 -16.98 -0.87
C TYR A 195 -2.94 -17.15 0.10
N VAL A 196 -3.05 -16.63 1.32
CA VAL A 196 -2.03 -16.79 2.37
C VAL A 196 -1.84 -18.26 2.74
N SER A 197 -2.91 -19.05 2.84
CA SER A 197 -2.82 -20.48 3.20
C SER A 197 -1.92 -21.29 2.24
N TYR A 198 -2.02 -21.06 0.93
CA TYR A 198 -1.16 -21.69 -0.08
C TYR A 198 0.30 -21.20 0.03
N LEU A 199 0.49 -19.94 0.39
CA LEU A 199 1.78 -19.29 0.46
C LEU A 199 2.59 -19.74 1.68
N VAL A 200 1.98 -19.79 2.86
CA VAL A 200 2.63 -20.17 4.14
C VAL A 200 3.24 -21.56 4.07
N ASN A 201 2.46 -22.55 3.62
CA ASN A 201 2.91 -23.94 3.45
C ASN A 201 4.13 -24.04 2.50
N THR A 202 4.12 -23.24 1.43
CA THR A 202 5.22 -23.17 0.45
C THR A 202 6.46 -22.47 1.03
N MET A 203 6.28 -21.38 1.77
CA MET A 203 7.36 -20.63 2.43
C MET A 203 8.04 -21.41 3.56
N MET A 204 7.28 -22.09 4.42
CA MET A 204 7.86 -22.94 5.47
C MET A 204 8.77 -24.02 4.88
N LYS A 205 8.36 -24.64 3.76
CA LYS A 205 9.19 -25.61 3.02
C LYS A 205 10.42 -24.96 2.39
N ALA A 206 10.30 -23.76 1.82
CA ALA A 206 11.43 -23.03 1.28
C ALA A 206 12.46 -22.65 2.37
N ARG A 207 11.99 -22.14 3.52
CA ARG A 207 12.82 -21.81 4.69
C ARG A 207 13.51 -23.05 5.27
N ALA A 208 12.80 -24.18 5.38
CA ALA A 208 13.38 -25.46 5.78
C ALA A 208 14.43 -26.00 4.78
N GLY A 209 14.30 -25.67 3.49
CA GLY A 209 15.31 -25.90 2.45
C GLY A 209 16.48 -24.91 2.46
N GLY A 210 16.56 -23.99 3.44
CA GLY A 210 17.59 -22.96 3.54
C GLY A 210 17.45 -21.79 2.57
N LEU A 211 16.32 -21.69 1.86
CA LEU A 211 16.05 -20.61 0.91
C LEU A 211 15.68 -19.32 1.66
N THR A 212 16.17 -18.17 1.19
CA THR A 212 15.88 -16.86 1.80
C THR A 212 14.81 -16.08 1.03
N LEU A 213 14.27 -15.01 1.64
CA LEU A 213 13.22 -14.17 1.04
C LEU A 213 13.57 -13.67 -0.36
N ASP A 214 14.79 -13.17 -0.58
CA ASP A 214 15.22 -12.64 -1.87
C ASP A 214 15.30 -13.74 -2.95
N GLU A 215 15.78 -14.94 -2.61
CA GLU A 215 15.80 -16.10 -3.52
C GLU A 215 14.37 -16.59 -3.82
N PHE A 216 13.50 -16.62 -2.81
CA PHE A 216 12.09 -16.98 -2.97
C PHE A 216 11.36 -15.99 -3.88
N LEU A 217 11.54 -14.68 -3.65
CA LEU A 217 11.03 -13.61 -4.50
C LEU A 217 11.53 -13.77 -5.95
N LEU A 218 12.82 -14.03 -6.16
CA LEU A 218 13.39 -14.19 -7.50
C LEU A 218 12.75 -15.37 -8.27
N ILE A 219 12.39 -16.46 -7.58
CA ILE A 219 11.61 -17.57 -8.16
C ILE A 219 10.21 -17.08 -8.56
N ILE A 220 9.50 -16.35 -7.70
CA ILE A 220 8.16 -15.80 -8.02
C ILE A 220 8.22 -14.81 -9.20
N TYR A 221 9.24 -13.93 -9.25
CA TYR A 221 9.51 -13.05 -10.39
C TYR A 221 9.74 -13.85 -11.69
N SER A 222 10.51 -14.95 -11.62
CA SER A 222 10.74 -15.80 -12.80
C SER A 222 9.44 -16.43 -13.34
N ALA A 223 8.55 -16.87 -12.43
CA ALA A 223 7.25 -17.43 -12.78
C ALA A 223 6.29 -16.36 -13.36
N ALA A 224 6.27 -15.16 -12.78
CA ALA A 224 5.49 -14.03 -13.28
C ALA A 224 5.95 -13.59 -14.68
N LYS A 225 7.27 -13.53 -14.91
CA LYS A 225 7.87 -13.25 -16.23
C LYS A 225 7.52 -14.33 -17.26
N ALA A 226 7.56 -15.61 -16.86
CA ALA A 226 7.14 -16.73 -17.72
C ALA A 226 5.63 -16.70 -18.03
N ALA A 227 4.81 -16.19 -17.11
CA ALA A 227 3.37 -15.95 -17.31
C ALA A 227 3.06 -14.68 -18.13
N GLY A 228 4.07 -13.97 -18.65
CA GLY A 228 3.90 -12.76 -19.47
C GLY A 228 3.48 -11.52 -18.68
N ILE A 229 3.59 -11.52 -17.34
CA ILE A 229 3.34 -10.33 -16.53
C ILE A 229 4.47 -9.33 -16.79
N LYS A 230 4.09 -8.10 -17.17
CA LYS A 230 5.03 -6.97 -17.22
C LYS A 230 5.34 -6.56 -15.78
N LEU A 231 6.53 -6.93 -15.34
CA LEU A 231 7.11 -6.51 -14.07
C LEU A 231 7.80 -5.16 -14.27
N GLU A 232 7.70 -4.28 -13.28
CA GLU A 232 8.58 -3.10 -13.24
C GLU A 232 9.97 -3.56 -12.80
N MET A 233 11.01 -3.05 -13.47
CA MET A 233 12.38 -3.60 -13.33
C MET A 233 13.00 -3.25 -11.98
N GLU A 234 12.55 -2.19 -11.31
CA GLU A 234 13.18 -1.63 -10.11
C GLU A 234 13.17 -2.63 -8.93
N GLU A 235 12.03 -3.21 -8.55
CA GLU A 235 11.99 -4.21 -7.46
C GLU A 235 12.79 -5.50 -7.79
N LEU A 236 12.85 -5.85 -9.08
CA LEU A 236 13.62 -7.02 -9.55
C LEU A 236 15.13 -6.74 -9.53
N GLU A 237 15.54 -5.53 -9.87
CA GLU A 237 16.93 -5.11 -9.79
C GLU A 237 17.38 -4.96 -8.33
N GLU A 238 16.57 -4.38 -7.44
CA GLU A 238 16.88 -4.31 -6.01
C GLU A 238 17.09 -5.71 -5.39
N THR A 239 16.18 -6.65 -5.65
CA THR A 239 16.27 -8.04 -5.13
C THR A 239 17.40 -8.85 -5.79
N ALA A 240 17.74 -8.58 -7.05
CA ALA A 240 18.94 -9.14 -7.67
C ALA A 240 20.23 -8.54 -7.06
N PHE A 241 20.28 -7.23 -6.82
CA PHE A 241 21.42 -6.55 -6.22
C PHE A 241 21.62 -6.90 -4.74
N SER A 242 20.57 -7.15 -3.96
CA SER A 242 20.71 -7.65 -2.57
C SER A 242 21.38 -9.03 -2.55
N LEU A 243 20.93 -9.96 -3.41
CA LEU A 243 21.53 -11.29 -3.58
C LEU A 243 22.98 -11.20 -4.04
N LEU A 244 23.27 -10.42 -5.08
CA LEU A 244 24.64 -10.23 -5.58
C LEU A 244 25.56 -9.64 -4.50
N ARG A 245 25.13 -8.58 -3.79
CA ARG A 245 25.88 -8.01 -2.66
C ARG A 245 26.11 -9.04 -1.54
N ARG A 246 25.15 -9.91 -1.26
CA ARG A 246 25.26 -10.97 -0.24
C ARG A 246 26.21 -12.09 -0.66
N ILE A 247 26.18 -12.50 -1.93
CA ILE A 247 27.11 -13.48 -2.51
C ILE A 247 28.53 -12.92 -2.50
N LEU A 248 28.71 -11.68 -2.97
CA LEU A 248 30.00 -10.98 -2.94
C LEU A 248 30.55 -10.85 -1.52
N LYS A 249 29.72 -10.48 -0.53
CA LYS A 249 30.13 -10.48 0.89
C LYS A 249 30.61 -11.86 1.37
N LYS A 250 29.89 -12.93 1.03
CA LYS A 250 30.30 -14.32 1.38
C LYS A 250 31.59 -14.77 0.69
N ILE A 251 31.87 -14.29 -0.52
CA ILE A 251 33.14 -14.56 -1.23
C ILE A 251 34.28 -13.76 -0.59
N ASN A 252 34.10 -12.46 -0.37
CA ASN A 252 35.14 -11.59 0.17
C ASN A 252 35.56 -11.99 1.60
N TYR A 253 34.63 -12.52 2.41
CA TYR A 253 34.94 -13.05 3.75
C TYR A 253 35.87 -14.27 3.68
N LYS A 254 35.66 -15.17 2.70
CA LYS A 254 36.49 -16.37 2.49
C LYS A 254 37.90 -16.10 1.97
N HIS A 255 38.18 -14.87 1.55
CA HIS A 255 39.51 -14.45 1.09
C HIS A 255 40.22 -13.52 2.12
N GLY A 256 39.65 -13.40 3.33
CA GLY A 256 40.25 -12.69 4.47
C GLY A 256 40.58 -13.60 5.65
N GLU A 257 40.47 -14.92 5.48
CA GLU A 257 40.76 -15.96 6.49
C GLU A 257 41.82 -16.98 6.00
N GLU A 258 42.58 -16.63 4.94
CA GLU A 258 43.74 -17.37 4.40
C GLU A 258 45.04 -16.58 4.63
#